data_AF-A0A6L8V2U5-F1
#
_entry.id   AF-A0A6L8V2U5-F1
#
_cell.length_a   1.000
_cell.length_b   1.000
_cell.length_c   1.000
_cell.angle_alpha   90.00
_cell.angle_beta   90.00
_cell.angle_gamma   90.00
#
_symmetry.space_group_name_H-M   'P 1'
#
loop_
_entity.id
_entity.type
_entity.pdbx_description
1 polymer ?
#
loop_
_entity_poly.entity_id
_entity_poly.type
_entity_poly.pdbx_seq_one_letter_code
_entity_poly.pdbx_strand_id
1 'polypeptide(L)' 'MSDPKHPELHVYEEPRNDFMDVGIGFGAFFGILFIIAAVATVIQVMK' A
#
# COMPACT_ATOMS: atom_id res chain seq x y z
N MET A 1 21.46 -23.32 18.28
CA MET A 1 20.63 -22.11 18.48
C MET A 1 19.22 -22.57 18.76
N SER A 2 18.71 -22.34 19.97
CA SER A 2 17.40 -22.81 20.42
C SER A 2 16.59 -21.73 21.13
N ASP A 3 17.16 -20.54 21.37
CA ASP A 3 16.43 -19.40 21.93
C ASP A 3 15.63 -18.71 20.82
N PRO A 4 14.29 -18.64 20.89
CA PRO A 4 13.46 -17.98 19.88
C PRO A 4 13.69 -16.46 19.79
N LYS A 5 14.42 -15.85 20.74
CA LYS A 5 14.82 -14.43 20.70
C LYS A 5 16.05 -14.15 19.86
N HIS A 6 16.69 -15.19 19.31
CA HIS A 6 17.79 -15.00 18.37
C HIS A 6 17.30 -14.18 17.15
N PRO A 7 17.95 -13.05 16.83
CA PRO A 7 17.49 -12.14 15.79
C PRO A 7 17.49 -12.81 14.40
N GLU A 8 18.43 -13.73 14.14
CA GLU A 8 18.50 -14.52 12.91
C GLU A 8 17.32 -15.46 12.67
N LEU A 9 16.44 -15.67 13.66
CA LEU A 9 15.28 -16.56 13.51
C LEU A 9 14.03 -15.85 12.97
N HIS A 10 13.98 -14.51 12.98
CA HIS A 10 12.88 -13.70 12.45
C HIS A 10 11.46 -14.15 12.90
N VAL A 11 11.36 -14.82 14.06
CA VAL A 11 10.11 -15.48 14.53
C VAL A 11 9.00 -14.48 14.85
N TYR A 12 9.37 -13.23 15.13
CA TYR A 12 8.46 -12.14 15.49
C TYR A 12 8.34 -11.06 14.42
N GLU A 13 8.92 -11.28 13.24
CA GLU A 13 8.78 -10.36 12.12
C GLU A 13 7.44 -10.58 11.39
N GLU A 14 6.89 -9.50 10.84
CA GLU A 14 5.70 -9.59 10.00
C GLU A 14 6.01 -10.44 8.76
N PRO A 15 5.10 -11.36 8.35
CA PRO A 15 5.25 -12.08 7.10
C PRO A 15 5.38 -11.10 5.93
N ARG A 16 6.56 -11.09 5.30
CA ARG A 16 6.84 -10.16 4.22
C ARG A 16 6.02 -10.51 2.97
N ASN A 17 5.21 -9.57 2.49
CA ASN A 17 4.47 -9.72 1.24
C ASN A 17 4.64 -8.48 0.34
N ASP A 18 5.90 -8.27 -0.07
CA ASP A 18 6.38 -7.08 -0.78
C ASP A 18 5.48 -6.68 -1.98
N PHE A 19 5.00 -7.66 -2.75
CA PHE A 19 4.17 -7.39 -3.91
C PHE A 19 2.77 -6.90 -3.54
N MET A 20 2.13 -7.52 -2.54
CA MET A 20 0.82 -7.10 -2.08
C MET A 20 0.88 -5.75 -1.38
N ASP A 21 1.90 -5.52 -0.56
CA ASP A 21 2.05 -4.27 0.19
C ASP A 21 2.24 -3.08 -0.77
N VAL A 22 3.10 -3.24 -1.79
CA VAL A 22 3.29 -2.25 -2.84
C VAL A 22 2.01 -2.07 -3.67
N GLY A 23 1.36 -3.16 -4.08
CA GLY A 23 0.15 -3.12 -4.89
C GLY A 23 -1.00 -2.39 -4.19
N ILE A 24 -1.21 -2.69 -2.91
CA ILE A 24 -2.23 -2.06 -2.07
C ILE A 24 -1.89 -0.58 -1.85
N GLY A 25 -0.65 -0.28 -1.44
CA GLY A 25 -0.21 1.09 -1.18
C GLY A 25 -0.32 2.00 -2.41
N PHE A 26 0.19 1.52 -3.55
CA PHE A 26 0.07 2.24 -4.82
C PHE A 26 -1.39 2.38 -5.27
N GLY A 27 -2.15 1.28 -5.24
CA GLY A 27 -3.54 1.25 -5.70
C GLY A 27 -4.44 2.18 -4.90
N ALA A 28 -4.28 2.21 -3.57
CA ALA A 28 -5.04 3.11 -2.71
C ALA A 28 -4.77 4.58 -3.04
N PHE A 29 -3.50 4.97 -3.14
CA PHE A 29 -3.14 6.36 -3.44
C PHE A 29 -3.53 6.76 -4.87
N PHE A 30 -3.30 5.89 -5.85
CA PHE A 30 -3.77 6.08 -7.22
C PHE A 30 -5.29 6.28 -7.27
N GLY A 31 -6.07 5.48 -6.55
CA GLY A 31 -7.53 5.60 -6.49
C GLY A 31 -7.98 6.96 -5.96
N ILE A 32 -7.32 7.48 -4.91
CA ILE A 32 -7.58 8.83 -4.38
C ILE A 32 -7.33 9.89 -5.46
N LEU A 33 -6.17 9.84 -6.12
CA LEU A 33 -5.83 10.79 -7.18
C LEU A 33 -6.78 10.69 -8.37
N PHE A 34 -7.20 9.48 -8.73
CA PHE A 34 -8.14 9.24 -9.81
C PHE A 34 -9.51 9.85 -9.51
N ILE A 35 -10.01 9.73 -8.28
CA ILE A 35 -11.26 10.38 -7.87
C ILE A 35 -11.14 11.91 -7.96
N ILE A 36 -10.04 12.48 -7.46
CA ILE A 36 -9.80 13.93 -7.55
C ILE A 36 -9.79 14.38 -9.01
N ALA A 37 -9.08 13.66 -9.87
CA ALA A 37 -9.03 13.94 -11.30
C ALA A 37 -10.42 13.87 -11.94
N ALA A 38 -11.19 12.80 -11.65
CA ALA A 38 -12.55 12.63 -12.18
C ALA A 38 -13.48 13.79 -11.76
N VAL A 39 -13.46 14.18 -10.49
CA VAL A 39 -14.25 15.32 -9.99
C VAL A 39 -13.82 16.62 -10.67
N ALA A 40 -12.53 16.88 -10.79
CA ALA A 40 -12.01 18.06 -11.46
C ALA A 40 -12.43 18.11 -12.93
N THR A 41 -12.40 16.98 -13.64
CA THR A 41 -12.87 16.86 -15.02
C THR A 41 -14.36 17.16 -15.13
N VAL A 42 -15.20 16.62 -14.24
CA VAL A 42 -16.64 16.90 -14.23
C VAL A 42 -16.89 18.39 -14.04
N ILE A 43 -16.22 19.03 -13.08
CA ILE A 43 -16.33 20.47 -12.85
C ILE A 43 -15.90 21.25 -14.11
N GLN A 44 -14.81 20.85 -14.76
CA GLN A 44 -14.31 21.54 -15.95
C GLN A 44 -15.25 21.43 -17.15
N VAL A 45 -15.96 20.31 -17.31
CA VAL A 45 -16.90 20.09 -18.43
C VAL A 45 -18.25 20.76 -18.17
N MET A 46 -18.65 20.94 -16.91
CA MET A 46 -19.91 21.60 -16.53
C MET A 46 -19.81 23.12 -16.36
N LYS A 47 -18.60 23.68 -16.41
CA LYS A 47 -18.33 25.12 -16.46
C LYS A 47 -18.37 25.63 -17.89
#